data_AF-A0A4U8TSE3-F1
#
_entry.id   AF-A0A4U8TSE3-F1
#
_cell.length_a   1.000
_cell.length_b   1.000
_cell.length_c   1.000
_cell.angle_alpha   90.00
_cell.angle_beta   90.00
_cell.angle_gamma   90.00
#
_symmetry.space_group_name_H-M   'P 1'
#
loop_
_entity.id
_entity.type
_entity.pdbx_description
1 polymer ?
#
loop_
_entity_poly.entity_id
_entity_poly.type
_entity_poly.pdbx_seq_one_letter_code
_entity_poly.pdbx_strand_id
1 'polypeptide(L)'
;MKGLVKVIVGSCFCFYFLVANDEIDSTYFKLLQGCNWGQLNCNTQLCKGNNDAAGDSYTYYKLIKPLSLSGEIVFANIEPSECDDNETMSSIFYPKRRGFSFLQTARLSVADKDIKQIENLLPKWFLDGLLGEVRFQVSFEIENRKERVIFDGDGAENIVPHSDLVALKYEHHTCNGGSYDKINVSNFTIKKISEKPSNRDAYENVLMLGLRGYEISVTDEFVNLRETPNGKILERIYTKDKENVLIIGIYNTRKSWQYLIDKKFSFNNANDKWIKVLYFPPRIKDVHKAIIGYIHTSQIELMGFDGARKRLQRLGK
;
A
#
# COMPACT_ATOMS: atom_id res chain seq x y z
N MET A 1 -32.58 -36.84 -5.39
CA MET A 1 -31.27 -37.50 -5.53
C MET A 1 -30.25 -36.38 -5.72
N LYS A 2 -29.52 -35.94 -4.68
CA LYS A 2 -28.29 -36.51 -4.09
C LYS A 2 -27.11 -36.64 -5.06
N GLY A 3 -26.01 -35.98 -4.70
CA GLY A 3 -24.64 -36.08 -5.24
C GLY A 3 -24.06 -34.68 -5.48
N LEU A 4 -23.60 -33.90 -4.49
CA LEU A 4 -22.44 -34.06 -3.60
C LEU A 4 -21.19 -34.70 -4.23
N VAL A 5 -20.03 -34.11 -3.89
CA VAL A 5 -18.62 -34.52 -4.14
C VAL A 5 -17.95 -33.69 -5.25
N LYS A 6 -16.83 -32.96 -5.07
CA LYS A 6 -15.95 -32.64 -3.92
C LYS A 6 -15.17 -31.39 -4.35
N VAL A 7 -15.21 -30.32 -3.58
CA VAL A 7 -14.22 -29.24 -3.70
C VAL A 7 -12.90 -29.81 -3.17
N ILE A 8 -11.90 -29.93 -4.05
CA ILE A 8 -10.54 -30.31 -3.66
C ILE A 8 -9.92 -29.10 -2.95
N VAL A 9 -9.74 -29.28 -1.65
CA VAL A 9 -8.88 -28.48 -0.78
C VAL A 9 -7.43 -28.72 -1.20
N GLY A 10 -6.65 -27.64 -1.22
CA GLY A 10 -5.21 -27.71 -1.03
C GLY A 10 -4.40 -27.80 -2.31
N SER A 11 -3.93 -26.66 -2.79
CA SER A 11 -2.59 -26.50 -3.37
C SER A 11 -2.25 -25.03 -3.27
N CYS A 12 -1.48 -24.69 -2.23
CA CYS A 12 -0.75 -23.44 -2.16
C CYS A 12 0.24 -23.47 -3.34
N PHE A 13 -0.16 -22.91 -4.48
CA PHE A 13 0.77 -22.67 -5.56
C PHE A 13 1.62 -21.49 -5.12
N CYS A 14 2.87 -21.77 -4.72
CA CYS A 14 3.92 -20.77 -4.71
C CYS A 14 3.98 -20.18 -6.13
N PHE A 15 3.36 -19.01 -6.34
CA PHE A 15 3.67 -18.18 -7.47
C PHE A 15 5.09 -17.67 -7.27
N TYR A 16 6.07 -18.41 -7.81
CA TYR A 16 7.40 -17.88 -8.02
C TYR A 16 7.26 -16.74 -9.02
N PHE A 17 7.23 -15.50 -8.53
CA PHE A 17 7.45 -14.34 -9.38
C PHE A 17 8.90 -14.34 -9.83
N LEU A 18 9.11 -14.85 -11.04
CA LEU A 18 10.34 -14.76 -11.79
C LEU A 18 10.53 -13.31 -12.22
N VAL A 19 11.46 -12.57 -11.62
CA VAL A 19 12.00 -11.38 -12.30
C VAL A 19 13.16 -11.84 -13.13
N ALA A 20 12.88 -12.05 -14.41
CA ALA A 20 13.93 -12.26 -15.39
C ALA A 20 14.79 -11.00 -15.44
N ASN A 21 16.12 -11.17 -15.35
CA ASN A 21 17.09 -10.14 -15.73
C ASN A 21 16.85 -9.56 -17.15
N ASP A 22 15.98 -10.20 -17.94
CA ASP A 22 15.55 -9.76 -19.27
C ASP A 22 14.68 -8.49 -19.24
N GLU A 23 14.15 -8.07 -18.08
CA GLU A 23 13.33 -6.85 -18.00
C GLU A 23 14.14 -5.57 -17.76
N ILE A 24 15.36 -5.67 -17.19
CA ILE A 24 16.19 -4.51 -16.87
C ILE A 24 17.02 -4.10 -18.09
N ASP A 25 16.85 -2.86 -18.54
CA ASP A 25 17.54 -2.35 -19.72
C ASP A 25 19.06 -2.20 -19.46
N SER A 26 19.82 -3.21 -19.92
CA SER A 26 21.29 -3.26 -19.85
C SER A 26 22.00 -2.11 -20.57
N THR A 27 21.29 -1.34 -21.39
CA THR A 27 21.79 -0.09 -21.98
C THR A 27 22.12 0.95 -20.90
N TYR A 28 21.34 0.97 -19.82
CA TYR A 28 21.42 1.98 -18.75
C TYR A 28 21.95 1.39 -17.44
N PHE A 29 21.65 0.13 -17.16
CA PHE A 29 21.98 -0.51 -15.89
C PHE A 29 23.06 -1.57 -16.07
N LYS A 30 24.07 -1.53 -15.19
CA LYS A 30 25.09 -2.57 -15.06
C LYS A 30 24.96 -3.21 -13.69
N LEU A 31 24.82 -4.53 -13.68
CA LEU A 31 24.86 -5.32 -12.46
C LEU A 31 26.19 -5.11 -11.72
N LEU A 32 26.14 -4.84 -10.40
CA LEU A 32 27.32 -4.79 -9.55
C LEU A 32 27.83 -6.22 -9.31
N GLN A 33 29.13 -6.47 -9.51
CA GLN A 33 29.72 -7.81 -9.40
C GLN A 33 29.54 -8.39 -7.99
N GLY A 34 29.19 -9.68 -7.92
CA GLY A 34 28.97 -10.43 -6.67
C GLY A 34 27.72 -11.32 -6.67
N CYS A 35 26.96 -11.36 -7.77
CA CYS A 35 25.93 -12.39 -7.98
C CYS A 35 26.58 -13.70 -8.43
N ASN A 36 26.40 -14.77 -7.64
CA ASN A 36 26.76 -16.11 -8.08
C ASN A 36 25.60 -16.66 -8.93
N TRP A 37 25.85 -16.98 -10.20
CA TRP A 37 24.84 -17.52 -11.11
C TRP A 37 24.57 -18.98 -10.75
N GLY A 38 23.57 -19.23 -9.90
CA GLY A 38 23.08 -20.58 -9.61
C GLY A 38 21.84 -20.90 -10.45
N GLN A 39 21.80 -22.06 -11.11
CA GLN A 39 20.58 -22.57 -11.71
C GLN A 39 19.54 -22.87 -10.60
N LEU A 40 18.45 -22.10 -10.56
CA LEU A 40 17.22 -22.51 -9.89
C LEU A 40 16.37 -23.28 -10.91
N ASN A 41 16.29 -24.60 -10.72
CA ASN A 41 15.39 -25.55 -11.38
C ASN A 41 14.97 -25.19 -12.82
N CYS A 42 15.79 -25.62 -13.78
CA CYS A 42 15.41 -26.05 -15.12
C CYS A 42 14.47 -25.16 -15.94
N ASN A 43 14.66 -23.82 -15.99
CA ASN A 43 14.38 -23.00 -17.20
C ASN A 43 14.67 -21.48 -17.07
N THR A 44 15.10 -20.96 -15.91
CA THR A 44 15.45 -19.54 -15.78
C THR A 44 16.83 -19.35 -15.13
N GLN A 45 17.70 -18.57 -15.78
CA GLN A 45 18.97 -18.12 -15.19
C GLN A 45 18.67 -16.88 -14.33
N LEU A 46 18.40 -17.09 -13.04
CA LEU A 46 18.30 -16.00 -12.08
C LEU A 46 19.65 -15.75 -11.41
N CYS A 47 19.97 -14.50 -11.13
CA CYS A 47 21.02 -14.21 -10.15
C CYS A 47 20.54 -14.80 -8.81
N LYS A 48 21.36 -15.65 -8.17
CA LYS A 48 21.15 -15.92 -6.74
C LYS A 48 21.43 -14.59 -6.05
N GLY A 49 20.37 -13.91 -5.63
CA GLY A 49 20.53 -12.70 -4.83
C GLY A 49 21.34 -13.07 -3.60
N ASN A 50 22.08 -12.10 -3.05
CA ASN A 50 22.70 -12.30 -1.75
C ASN A 50 21.56 -12.57 -0.77
N ASN A 51 21.63 -13.67 -0.04
CA ASN A 51 20.64 -13.97 0.97
C ASN A 51 21.09 -13.33 2.28
N ASP A 52 20.18 -12.67 2.98
CA ASP A 52 20.42 -12.49 4.41
C ASP A 52 20.13 -13.80 5.17
N ALA A 53 20.41 -13.82 6.46
CA ALA A 53 20.12 -14.99 7.30
C ALA A 53 18.62 -15.37 7.33
N ALA A 54 17.73 -14.49 6.84
CA ALA A 54 16.29 -14.71 6.75
C ALA A 54 15.83 -15.25 5.38
N GLY A 55 16.73 -15.34 4.39
CA GLY A 55 16.45 -15.89 3.06
C GLY A 55 16.11 -14.83 1.99
N ASP A 56 16.21 -13.54 2.31
CA ASP A 56 15.85 -12.45 1.40
C ASP A 56 16.93 -12.23 0.34
N SER A 57 16.56 -12.22 -0.94
CA SER A 57 17.50 -12.11 -2.07
C SER A 57 17.63 -10.68 -2.58
N TYR A 58 18.87 -10.21 -2.74
CA TYR A 58 19.20 -8.87 -3.23
C TYR A 58 19.99 -8.83 -4.53
N THR A 59 19.63 -7.91 -5.43
CA THR A 59 20.40 -7.60 -6.65
C THR A 59 20.59 -6.09 -6.80
N TYR A 60 21.81 -5.64 -7.07
CA TYR A 60 22.16 -4.21 -7.12
C TYR A 60 22.68 -3.81 -8.50
N TYR A 61 22.16 -2.69 -9.01
CA TYR A 61 22.50 -2.16 -10.32
C TYR A 61 23.05 -0.74 -10.21
N LYS A 62 24.09 -0.48 -10.99
CA LYS A 62 24.68 0.84 -11.19
C LYS A 62 24.19 1.43 -12.51
N LEU A 63 23.89 2.72 -12.50
CA LEU A 63 23.61 3.47 -13.72
C LEU A 63 24.93 3.75 -14.46
N ILE A 64 25.01 3.32 -15.73
CA ILE A 64 26.19 3.50 -16.59
C ILE A 64 26.00 4.56 -17.69
N LYS A 65 24.76 5.01 -17.92
CA LYS A 65 24.43 6.10 -18.83
C LYS A 65 23.35 7.00 -18.20
N PRO A 66 23.41 8.33 -18.39
CA PRO A 66 22.36 9.22 -17.91
C PRO A 66 20.98 8.77 -18.37
N LEU A 67 20.02 8.77 -17.45
CA LEU A 67 18.66 8.34 -17.71
C LEU A 67 17.67 9.25 -17.00
N SER A 68 16.92 10.01 -17.79
CA SER A 68 15.77 10.79 -17.31
C SER A 68 14.49 10.05 -17.65
N LEU A 69 13.57 9.95 -16.70
CA LEU A 69 12.26 9.35 -16.85
C LEU A 69 11.17 10.37 -16.54
N SER A 70 10.03 10.18 -17.18
CA SER A 70 8.78 10.89 -16.87
C SER A 70 7.61 9.95 -17.04
N GLY A 71 6.51 10.25 -16.38
CA GLY A 71 5.33 9.39 -16.37
C GLY A 71 4.30 9.87 -15.38
N GLU A 72 3.32 9.03 -15.13
CA GLU A 72 2.26 9.28 -14.17
C GLU A 72 2.50 8.46 -12.90
N ILE A 73 2.40 9.08 -11.73
CA ILE A 73 2.29 8.34 -10.46
C ILE A 73 0.84 8.40 -10.00
N VAL A 74 0.31 7.24 -9.62
CA VAL A 74 -1.00 7.11 -8.98
C VAL A 74 -0.77 6.70 -7.54
N PHE A 75 -1.24 7.53 -6.61
CA PHE A 75 -1.37 7.15 -5.20
C PHE A 75 -2.82 6.80 -4.93
N ALA A 76 -3.08 5.58 -4.46
CA ALA A 76 -4.42 5.15 -4.18
C ALA A 76 -4.56 4.61 -2.75
N ASN A 77 -5.69 4.95 -2.14
CA ASN A 77 -6.23 4.30 -0.97
C ASN A 77 -7.31 3.37 -1.50
N ILE A 78 -6.97 2.09 -1.70
CA ILE A 78 -7.82 1.12 -2.41
C ILE A 78 -8.56 0.17 -1.47
N GLU A 79 -9.52 -0.52 -2.09
CA GLU A 79 -10.10 -1.78 -1.64
C GLU A 79 -9.05 -2.90 -1.71
N PRO A 80 -8.74 -3.58 -0.60
CA PRO A 80 -8.02 -4.83 -0.61
C PRO A 80 -8.64 -5.85 -1.56
N SER A 81 -7.80 -6.44 -2.40
CA SER A 81 -8.15 -7.67 -3.12
C SER A 81 -8.02 -8.88 -2.18
N GLU A 82 -8.82 -9.92 -2.42
CA GLU A 82 -8.95 -11.15 -1.61
C GLU A 82 -7.68 -12.00 -1.46
N CYS A 83 -6.53 -11.58 -2.03
CA CYS A 83 -5.28 -12.31 -1.92
C CYS A 83 -4.20 -11.45 -1.27
N ASP A 84 -3.63 -12.04 -0.23
CA ASP A 84 -2.39 -11.75 0.48
C ASP A 84 -2.36 -10.60 1.50
N ASP A 85 -2.02 -11.05 2.71
CA ASP A 85 -1.44 -10.27 3.78
C ASP A 85 -0.17 -9.57 3.28
N ASN A 86 -0.29 -8.37 2.73
CA ASN A 86 0.62 -7.23 2.91
C ASN A 86 0.19 -6.06 2.01
N GLU A 87 -0.12 -4.92 2.64
CA GLU A 87 -0.08 -3.58 2.03
C GLU A 87 -0.96 -3.36 0.79
N THR A 88 -2.29 -3.43 0.97
CA THR A 88 -3.28 -2.99 -0.02
C THR A 88 -3.38 -1.46 -0.08
N MET A 89 -2.27 -0.89 -0.54
CA MET A 89 -1.94 0.51 -0.71
C MET A 89 -1.21 0.61 -2.05
N SER A 90 -1.94 0.70 -3.16
CA SER A 90 -1.30 0.73 -4.47
C SER A 90 -0.73 2.12 -4.75
N SER A 91 0.59 2.17 -4.88
CA SER A 91 1.26 3.26 -5.55
C SER A 91 1.90 2.70 -6.80
N ILE A 92 1.57 3.27 -7.97
CA ILE A 92 2.05 2.76 -9.25
C ILE A 92 2.62 3.91 -10.07
N PHE A 93 3.81 3.70 -10.63
CA PHE A 93 4.42 4.59 -11.61
C PHE A 93 4.22 4.06 -13.03
N TYR A 94 3.52 4.81 -13.87
CA TYR A 94 3.34 4.52 -15.29
C TYR A 94 4.36 5.30 -16.12
N PRO A 95 5.50 4.69 -16.51
CA PRO A 95 6.51 5.38 -17.31
C PRO A 95 5.97 5.72 -18.70
N LYS A 96 6.23 6.93 -19.16
CA LYS A 96 5.91 7.35 -20.54
C LYS A 96 6.78 6.62 -21.57
N ARG A 97 8.01 6.26 -21.18
CA ARG A 97 8.98 5.55 -22.02
C ARG A 97 8.77 4.03 -21.91
N ARG A 98 8.69 3.35 -23.05
CA ARG A 98 8.63 1.87 -23.12
C ARG A 98 9.93 1.24 -22.60
N GLY A 99 9.83 0.01 -22.09
CA GLY A 99 10.97 -0.76 -21.57
C GLY A 99 11.33 -0.48 -20.10
N PHE A 100 10.49 0.28 -19.38
CA PHE A 100 10.69 0.60 -17.96
C PHE A 100 9.52 0.16 -17.07
N SER A 101 8.69 -0.78 -17.54
CA SER A 101 7.53 -1.29 -16.77
C SER A 101 7.93 -1.97 -15.47
N PHE A 102 9.14 -2.53 -15.38
CA PHE A 102 9.70 -3.10 -14.15
C PHE A 102 9.81 -2.07 -13.00
N LEU A 103 9.77 -0.76 -13.30
CA LEU A 103 9.77 0.30 -12.29
C LEU A 103 8.37 0.65 -11.75
N GLN A 104 7.31 -0.02 -12.21
CA GLN A 104 5.94 0.34 -11.85
C GLN A 104 5.68 0.31 -10.34
N THR A 105 6.28 -0.64 -9.63
CA THR A 105 6.14 -0.84 -8.19
C THR A 105 7.39 -0.40 -7.42
N ALA A 106 8.42 0.09 -8.11
CA ALA A 106 9.66 0.49 -7.48
C ALA A 106 9.47 1.75 -6.62
N ARG A 107 10.02 1.70 -5.41
CA ARG A 107 10.08 2.83 -4.49
C ARG A 107 11.09 3.85 -5.00
N LEU A 108 10.65 5.10 -5.14
CA LEU A 108 11.50 6.23 -5.47
C LEU A 108 12.17 6.75 -4.19
N SER A 109 13.49 6.64 -4.13
CA SER A 109 14.28 7.31 -3.10
C SER A 109 14.53 8.76 -3.52
N VAL A 110 13.67 9.65 -3.07
CA VAL A 110 13.74 11.11 -3.32
C VAL A 110 14.38 11.84 -2.14
N ALA A 111 14.72 13.13 -2.30
CA ALA A 111 15.23 13.94 -1.19
C ALA A 111 14.10 14.39 -0.25
N ASP A 112 14.42 14.67 1.03
CA ASP A 112 13.43 15.10 2.04
C ASP A 112 12.58 16.31 1.62
N LYS A 113 13.17 17.25 0.86
CA LYS A 113 12.45 18.41 0.32
C LYS A 113 11.31 17.99 -0.63
N ASP A 114 11.52 16.94 -1.41
CA ASP A 114 10.58 16.44 -2.40
C ASP A 114 9.46 15.65 -1.70
N ILE A 115 9.79 14.93 -0.62
CA ILE A 115 8.80 14.30 0.26
C ILE A 115 7.81 15.33 0.80
N LYS A 116 8.30 16.46 1.32
CA LYS A 116 7.45 17.55 1.81
C LYS A 116 6.61 18.17 0.69
N GLN A 117 7.17 18.30 -0.51
CA GLN A 117 6.43 18.78 -1.67
C GLN A 117 5.28 17.84 -2.02
N ILE A 118 5.51 16.52 -2.04
CA ILE A 118 4.47 15.52 -2.29
C ILE A 118 3.37 15.60 -1.22
N GLU A 119 3.74 15.63 0.06
CA GLU A 119 2.79 15.72 1.17
C GLU A 119 1.89 16.97 1.07
N ASN A 120 2.45 18.11 0.68
CA ASN A 120 1.70 19.36 0.51
C ASN A 120 0.75 19.37 -0.70
N LEU A 121 1.01 18.53 -1.72
CA LEU A 121 0.15 18.44 -2.90
C LEU A 121 -1.01 17.46 -2.71
N LEU A 122 -0.93 16.57 -1.71
CA LEU A 122 -1.97 15.61 -1.41
C LEU A 122 -3.17 16.29 -0.76
N PRO A 123 -4.40 16.01 -1.22
CA PRO A 123 -5.59 16.59 -0.63
C PRO A 123 -5.83 16.02 0.77
N LYS A 124 -6.40 16.86 1.65
CA LYS A 124 -6.67 16.49 3.05
C LYS A 124 -7.46 15.19 3.19
N TRP A 125 -8.47 14.96 2.34
CA TRP A 125 -9.28 13.74 2.36
C TRP A 125 -8.43 12.48 2.17
N PHE A 126 -7.41 12.53 1.32
CA PHE A 126 -6.52 11.41 1.05
C PHE A 126 -5.59 11.15 2.24
N LEU A 127 -5.06 12.22 2.84
CA LEU A 127 -4.25 12.16 4.06
C LEU A 127 -5.05 11.71 5.29
N ASP A 128 -6.35 11.97 5.31
CA ASP A 128 -7.29 11.45 6.30
C ASP A 128 -7.60 9.95 6.11
N GLY A 129 -7.07 9.32 5.06
CA GLY A 129 -7.18 7.88 4.81
C GLY A 129 -8.46 7.47 4.08
N LEU A 130 -9.18 8.42 3.46
CA LEU A 130 -10.36 8.10 2.66
C LEU A 130 -9.95 7.39 1.37
N LEU A 131 -10.76 6.41 0.96
CA LEU A 131 -10.60 5.68 -0.30
C LEU A 131 -10.69 6.61 -1.51
N GLY A 132 -9.93 6.29 -2.54
CA GLY A 132 -9.84 7.06 -3.77
C GLY A 132 -8.41 7.11 -4.29
N GLU A 133 -8.20 7.90 -5.33
CA GLU A 133 -6.89 8.05 -5.97
C GLU A 133 -6.53 9.52 -6.20
N VAL A 134 -5.23 9.80 -6.21
CA VAL A 134 -4.64 11.08 -6.59
C VAL A 134 -3.54 10.81 -7.60
N ARG A 135 -3.60 11.50 -8.74
CA ARG A 135 -2.72 11.27 -9.88
C ARG A 135 -1.78 12.45 -10.08
N PHE A 136 -0.54 12.15 -10.42
CA PHE A 136 0.54 13.11 -10.55
C PHE A 136 1.34 12.89 -11.82
N GLN A 137 1.67 13.97 -12.51
CA GLN A 137 2.70 13.97 -13.53
C GLN A 137 4.03 14.14 -12.82
N VAL A 138 4.98 13.25 -13.11
CA VAL A 138 6.34 13.34 -12.56
C VAL A 138 7.40 13.33 -13.65
N SER A 139 8.56 13.88 -13.31
CA SER A 139 9.82 13.65 -14.02
C SER A 139 10.96 13.57 -13.02
N PHE A 140 11.98 12.79 -13.33
CA PHE A 140 13.17 12.67 -12.50
C PHE A 140 14.34 12.12 -13.32
N GLU A 141 15.53 12.27 -12.77
CA GLU A 141 16.74 11.63 -13.24
C GLU A 141 17.09 10.48 -12.32
N ILE A 142 17.53 9.35 -12.88
CA ILE A 142 18.09 8.28 -12.10
C ILE A 142 19.52 8.65 -11.76
N GLU A 143 19.93 8.40 -10.52
CA GLU A 143 21.29 8.67 -10.09
C GLU A 143 21.91 7.51 -9.34
N ASN A 144 23.24 7.47 -9.37
CA ASN A 144 24.02 6.59 -8.53
C ASN A 144 24.18 7.24 -7.15
N ARG A 145 23.75 6.56 -6.09
CA ARG A 145 24.06 6.95 -4.71
C ARG A 145 24.96 5.92 -4.05
N LYS A 146 25.82 6.39 -3.15
CA LYS A 146 26.62 5.49 -2.33
C LYS A 146 25.70 4.80 -1.33
N GLU A 147 25.54 3.49 -1.49
CA GLU A 147 24.72 2.66 -0.62
C GLU A 147 25.54 1.51 -0.04
N ARG A 148 25.09 1.00 1.12
CA ARG A 148 25.62 -0.25 1.67
C ARG A 148 25.13 -1.39 0.78
N VAL A 149 26.06 -2.17 0.26
CA VAL A 149 25.79 -3.37 -0.50
C VAL A 149 26.14 -4.58 0.36
N ILE A 150 25.23 -5.54 0.39
CA ILE A 150 25.39 -6.80 1.13
C ILE A 150 25.70 -7.87 0.10
N PHE A 151 26.86 -8.50 0.21
CA PHE A 151 27.26 -9.66 -0.57
C PHE A 151 27.38 -10.88 0.33
N ASP A 152 26.74 -11.98 -0.07
CA ASP A 152 26.81 -13.23 0.67
C ASP A 152 27.90 -14.09 0.05
N GLY A 153 29.01 -14.22 0.79
CA GLY A 153 30.11 -15.11 0.49
C GLY A 153 30.24 -16.08 1.65
N ASP A 154 29.55 -17.21 1.56
CA ASP A 154 29.65 -18.40 2.40
C ASP A 154 29.86 -18.15 3.92
N GLY A 155 28.74 -18.04 4.64
CA GLY A 155 28.68 -18.19 6.10
C GLY A 155 28.44 -16.86 6.83
N ALA A 156 27.52 -16.91 7.80
CA ALA A 156 27.06 -15.78 8.61
C ALA A 156 28.16 -15.02 9.40
N GLU A 157 29.43 -15.40 9.27
CA GLU A 157 30.57 -14.83 9.98
C GLU A 157 31.42 -13.87 9.13
N ASN A 158 31.20 -13.77 7.81
CA ASN A 158 32.04 -12.93 6.91
C ASN A 158 31.24 -12.00 5.98
N ILE A 159 30.06 -11.52 6.39
CA ILE A 159 29.40 -10.43 5.67
C ILE A 159 30.22 -9.15 5.88
N VAL A 160 31.10 -8.82 4.93
CA VAL A 160 31.79 -7.53 4.89
C VAL A 160 30.92 -6.57 4.08
N PRO A 161 30.05 -5.76 4.72
CA PRO A 161 29.34 -4.73 3.99
C PRO A 161 30.36 -3.76 3.40
N HIS A 162 30.34 -3.62 2.09
CA HIS A 162 31.04 -2.54 1.42
C HIS A 162 30.04 -1.56 0.82
N SER A 163 30.51 -0.38 0.45
CA SER A 163 29.67 0.63 -0.18
C SER A 163 30.02 0.76 -1.65
N ASP A 164 29.00 0.76 -2.51
CA ASP A 164 29.16 1.04 -3.94
C ASP A 164 28.09 2.04 -4.39
N LEU A 165 28.24 2.51 -5.63
CA LEU A 165 27.31 3.37 -6.32
C LEU A 165 26.15 2.53 -6.89
N VAL A 166 25.00 2.66 -6.24
CA VAL A 166 23.76 1.95 -6.58
C VAL A 166 22.73 2.95 -7.13
N ALA A 167 22.13 2.59 -8.26
CA ALA A 167 21.00 3.30 -8.83
C ALA A 167 19.67 2.57 -8.62
N LEU A 168 19.69 1.23 -8.70
CA LEU A 168 18.52 0.38 -8.50
C LEU A 168 18.92 -0.80 -7.61
N LYS A 169 18.12 -1.04 -6.57
CA LYS A 169 18.15 -2.22 -5.72
C LYS A 169 16.89 -3.02 -6.00
N TYR A 170 17.06 -4.27 -6.37
CA TYR A 170 15.99 -5.25 -6.48
C TYR A 170 16.03 -6.16 -5.24
N GLU A 171 14.89 -6.39 -4.62
CA GLU A 171 14.78 -7.14 -3.36
C GLU A 171 13.62 -8.12 -3.44
N HIS A 172 13.85 -9.37 -3.04
CA HIS A 172 12.84 -10.43 -2.99
C HIS A 172 12.77 -11.02 -1.58
N HIS A 173 11.58 -11.01 -0.98
CA HIS A 173 11.36 -11.56 0.36
C HIS A 173 10.75 -12.96 0.33
N THR A 174 11.45 -13.94 0.92
CA THR A 174 10.99 -15.34 0.94
C THR A 174 9.78 -15.58 1.85
N CYS A 175 9.58 -14.75 2.88
CA CYS A 175 8.52 -14.96 3.87
C CYS A 175 7.30 -14.03 3.72
N ASN A 176 7.40 -12.97 2.90
CA ASN A 176 6.33 -11.96 2.75
C ASN A 176 5.79 -11.80 1.33
N GLY A 177 6.28 -12.60 0.36
CA GLY A 177 5.76 -12.63 -1.02
C GLY A 177 5.94 -11.33 -1.83
N GLY A 178 6.57 -10.30 -1.27
CA GLY A 178 6.77 -9.00 -1.90
C GLY A 178 8.16 -8.83 -2.51
N SER A 179 8.24 -8.13 -3.64
CA SER A 179 9.46 -7.46 -4.08
C SER A 179 9.45 -5.98 -3.68
N TYR A 180 10.54 -5.50 -3.10
CA TYR A 180 10.67 -4.12 -2.63
C TYR A 180 11.78 -3.39 -3.38
N ASP A 181 11.54 -3.19 -4.66
CA ASP A 181 12.50 -2.51 -5.52
C ASP A 181 12.64 -1.06 -5.11
N LYS A 182 13.87 -0.55 -5.11
CA LYS A 182 14.19 0.83 -4.77
C LYS A 182 15.04 1.44 -5.87
N ILE A 183 14.67 2.62 -6.35
CA ILE A 183 15.42 3.39 -7.34
C ILE A 183 15.81 4.76 -6.77
N ASN A 184 17.07 5.13 -6.95
CA ASN A 184 17.59 6.43 -6.53
C ASN A 184 17.34 7.48 -7.60
N VAL A 185 16.71 8.59 -7.20
CA VAL A 185 16.29 9.63 -8.15
C VAL A 185 16.65 11.04 -7.69
N SER A 186 17.07 11.88 -8.63
CA SER A 186 17.33 13.31 -8.45
C SER A 186 16.51 14.15 -9.44
N ASN A 187 16.60 15.48 -9.32
CA ASN A 187 15.89 16.42 -10.19
C ASN A 187 14.39 16.10 -10.30
N PHE A 188 13.80 15.67 -9.17
CA PHE A 188 12.42 15.25 -9.10
C PHE A 188 11.48 16.45 -9.26
N THR A 189 10.51 16.32 -10.15
CA THR A 189 9.41 17.27 -10.31
C THR A 189 8.09 16.52 -10.22
N ILE A 190 7.11 17.16 -9.60
CA ILE A 190 5.77 16.61 -9.43
C ILE A 190 4.72 17.69 -9.61
N LYS A 191 3.66 17.35 -10.34
CA LYS A 191 2.49 18.20 -10.55
C LYS A 191 1.22 17.36 -10.45
N LYS A 192 0.28 17.78 -9.61
CA LYS A 192 -1.03 17.13 -9.50
C LYS A 192 -1.79 17.23 -10.82
N ILE A 193 -2.32 16.10 -11.29
CA ILE A 193 -3.15 15.99 -12.49
C ILE A 193 -4.62 15.99 -12.07
N SER A 194 -4.99 15.08 -11.18
CA SER A 194 -6.37 14.88 -10.78
C SER A 194 -6.46 14.22 -9.41
N GLU A 195 -7.66 14.30 -8.84
CA GLU A 195 -8.03 13.64 -7.60
C GLU A 195 -9.44 13.08 -7.75
N LYS A 196 -9.66 11.86 -7.24
CA LYS A 196 -10.94 11.15 -7.37
C LYS A 196 -11.22 10.41 -6.06
N PRO A 197 -11.88 11.07 -5.10
CA PRO A 197 -12.30 10.41 -3.87
C PRO A 197 -13.43 9.43 -4.17
N SER A 198 -13.44 8.29 -3.49
CA SER A 198 -14.47 7.27 -3.64
C SER A 198 -15.70 7.63 -2.82
N ASN A 199 -16.88 7.45 -3.40
CA ASN A 199 -18.15 7.65 -2.71
C ASN A 199 -18.53 6.46 -1.83
N ARG A 200 -19.61 6.61 -1.05
CA ARG A 200 -20.11 5.61 -0.09
C ARG A 200 -20.11 4.18 -0.62
N ASP A 201 -20.48 3.98 -1.88
CA ASP A 201 -20.56 2.65 -2.50
C ASP A 201 -19.26 1.85 -2.41
N ALA A 202 -18.10 2.52 -2.45
CA ALA A 202 -16.78 1.89 -2.31
C ALA A 202 -16.43 1.49 -0.87
N TYR A 203 -17.22 1.91 0.13
CA TYR A 203 -17.05 1.57 1.53
C TYR A 203 -18.05 0.52 2.00
N GLU A 204 -19.05 0.17 1.18
CA GLU A 204 -20.13 -0.75 1.58
C GLU A 204 -19.65 -2.20 1.74
N ASN A 205 -18.59 -2.60 1.04
CA ASN A 205 -18.02 -3.94 1.10
C ASN A 205 -17.00 -4.13 2.24
N VAL A 206 -17.37 -3.65 3.43
CA VAL A 206 -16.51 -3.40 4.59
C VAL A 206 -15.43 -4.47 4.85
N LEU A 207 -15.80 -5.76 4.84
CA LEU A 207 -14.90 -6.84 5.25
C LEU A 207 -13.98 -7.32 4.14
N MET A 208 -14.46 -7.35 2.90
CA MET A 208 -13.64 -7.63 1.73
C MET A 208 -12.63 -6.51 1.52
N LEU A 209 -13.00 -5.29 1.92
CA LEU A 209 -12.18 -4.10 1.91
C LEU A 209 -11.10 -4.06 3.01
N GLY A 210 -10.94 -5.10 3.85
CA GLY A 210 -10.04 -5.04 5.02
C GLY A 210 -10.24 -3.77 5.87
N LEU A 211 -11.44 -3.17 5.80
CA LEU A 211 -11.84 -2.02 6.59
C LEU A 211 -12.50 -2.56 7.86
N ARG A 212 -12.45 -1.77 8.92
CA ARG A 212 -13.21 -2.11 10.13
C ARG A 212 -14.49 -1.31 10.12
N GLY A 213 -15.57 -1.94 9.71
CA GLY A 213 -16.90 -1.35 9.87
C GLY A 213 -17.39 -1.55 11.28
N TYR A 214 -18.27 -0.65 11.70
CA TYR A 214 -18.82 -0.64 13.04
C TYR A 214 -20.33 -0.57 13.00
N GLU A 215 -20.96 -1.28 13.93
CA GLU A 215 -22.38 -1.24 14.19
C GLU A 215 -22.63 -0.56 15.54
N ILE A 216 -23.78 0.11 15.67
CA ILE A 216 -24.17 0.72 16.94
C ILE A 216 -24.70 -0.37 17.88
N SER A 217 -24.06 -0.52 19.05
CA SER A 217 -24.32 -1.62 19.98
C SER A 217 -25.14 -1.22 21.23
N VAL A 218 -25.42 0.08 21.40
CA VAL A 218 -26.14 0.59 22.57
C VAL A 218 -27.65 0.75 22.35
N THR A 219 -28.40 0.78 23.45
CA THR A 219 -29.85 1.00 23.48
C THR A 219 -30.24 2.47 23.67
N ASP A 220 -29.27 3.37 23.87
CA ASP A 220 -29.52 4.81 23.98
C ASP A 220 -30.24 5.35 22.73
N GLU A 221 -30.88 6.51 22.83
CA GLU A 221 -31.56 7.12 21.66
C GLU A 221 -30.57 7.50 20.55
N PHE A 222 -29.34 7.87 20.91
CA PHE A 222 -28.30 8.28 19.98
C PHE A 222 -26.89 8.01 20.49
N VAL A 223 -25.95 7.91 19.54
CA VAL A 223 -24.50 7.92 19.76
C VAL A 223 -23.95 9.28 19.36
N ASN A 224 -22.98 9.79 20.11
CA ASN A 224 -22.34 11.07 19.78
C ASN A 224 -21.09 10.86 18.93
N LEU A 225 -21.07 11.44 17.74
CA LEU A 225 -19.85 11.64 16.96
C LEU A 225 -19.18 12.92 17.42
N ARG A 226 -17.90 12.86 17.80
CA ARG A 226 -17.16 14.02 18.34
C ARG A 226 -15.99 14.42 17.48
N GLU A 227 -15.58 15.68 17.56
CA GLU A 227 -14.41 16.19 16.83
C GLU A 227 -13.09 15.59 17.33
N THR A 228 -13.00 15.37 18.64
CA THR A 228 -11.88 14.73 19.34
C THR A 228 -12.41 13.88 20.49
N PRO A 229 -11.60 12.99 21.09
CA PRO A 229 -11.96 12.34 22.35
C PRO A 229 -12.44 13.36 23.40
N ASN A 230 -13.65 13.17 23.92
CA ASN A 230 -14.33 14.11 24.83
C ASN A 230 -14.57 15.54 24.30
N GLY A 231 -14.30 15.81 23.03
CA GLY A 231 -14.48 17.13 22.40
C GLY A 231 -15.93 17.45 22.06
N LYS A 232 -16.12 18.52 21.29
CA LYS A 232 -17.44 18.96 20.80
C LYS A 232 -18.16 17.84 20.04
N ILE A 233 -19.48 17.76 20.21
CA ILE A 233 -20.35 16.89 19.41
C ILE A 233 -20.49 17.48 18.01
N LEU A 234 -20.11 16.71 17.00
CA LEU A 234 -20.31 17.03 15.58
C LEU A 234 -21.70 16.61 15.11
N GLU A 235 -22.14 15.41 15.50
CA GLU A 235 -23.39 14.82 15.03
C GLU A 235 -23.97 13.85 16.08
N ARG A 236 -25.31 13.74 16.13
CA ARG A 236 -26.00 12.71 16.90
C ARG A 236 -26.51 11.62 15.97
N ILE A 237 -25.94 10.43 16.09
CA ILE A 237 -26.31 9.28 15.29
C ILE A 237 -27.45 8.55 16.00
N TYR A 238 -28.69 8.76 15.56
CA TYR A 238 -29.86 8.15 16.17
C TYR A 238 -29.89 6.63 15.96
N THR A 239 -30.14 5.87 17.01
CA THR A 239 -30.13 4.39 16.97
C THR A 239 -31.25 3.80 16.12
N LYS A 240 -32.36 4.53 15.95
CA LYS A 240 -33.43 4.17 14.99
C LYS A 240 -32.94 4.07 13.54
N ASP A 241 -31.87 4.79 13.20
CA ASP A 241 -31.30 4.85 11.85
C ASP A 241 -30.08 3.94 11.68
N LYS A 242 -29.75 3.09 12.67
CA LYS A 242 -28.54 2.24 12.69
C LYS A 242 -28.37 1.38 11.44
N GLU A 243 -29.48 0.99 10.83
CA GLU A 243 -29.51 0.18 9.62
C GLU A 243 -29.17 0.95 8.33
N ASN A 244 -29.29 2.28 8.35
CA ASN A 244 -29.15 3.16 7.19
C ASN A 244 -27.86 3.99 7.19
N VAL A 245 -27.14 4.01 8.30
CA VAL A 245 -25.83 4.68 8.44
C VAL A 245 -24.70 3.77 7.99
N LEU A 246 -23.51 4.32 7.76
CA LEU A 246 -22.27 3.57 7.61
C LEU A 246 -21.20 4.19 8.52
N ILE A 247 -20.54 3.37 9.33
CA ILE A 247 -19.45 3.79 10.21
C ILE A 247 -18.23 2.93 9.87
N ILE A 248 -17.16 3.57 9.40
CA ILE A 248 -15.90 2.92 9.04
C ILE A 248 -14.79 3.45 9.94
N GLY A 249 -14.04 2.57 10.59
CA GLY A 249 -12.82 2.94 11.30
C GLY A 249 -11.75 3.47 10.34
N ILE A 250 -11.25 4.66 10.64
CA ILE A 250 -10.08 5.23 10.00
C ILE A 250 -8.88 4.92 10.89
N TYR A 251 -8.03 4.01 10.44
CA TYR A 251 -6.73 3.79 11.08
C TYR A 251 -5.73 4.76 10.46
N ASN A 252 -4.92 5.40 11.32
CA ASN A 252 -3.90 6.39 10.95
C ASN A 252 -2.73 5.79 10.14
N THR A 253 -2.94 4.63 9.52
CA THR A 253 -1.93 3.67 9.12
C THR A 253 -1.85 3.50 7.60
N ARG A 254 -2.37 4.46 6.83
CA ARG A 254 -2.59 4.28 5.39
C ARG A 254 -2.08 5.48 4.58
N LYS A 255 -0.76 5.70 4.54
CA LYS A 255 -0.14 6.65 3.60
C LYS A 255 0.55 5.89 2.47
N SER A 256 -0.20 5.40 1.48
CA SER A 256 0.33 4.61 0.33
C SER A 256 1.46 5.33 -0.36
N TRP A 257 1.32 6.64 -0.49
CA TRP A 257 2.33 7.50 -1.08
C TRP A 257 3.69 7.42 -0.37
N GLN A 258 3.75 7.15 0.94
CA GLN A 258 5.00 6.97 1.67
C GLN A 258 5.69 5.65 1.35
N TYR A 259 4.92 4.63 0.94
CA TYR A 259 5.48 3.37 0.50
C TYR A 259 6.26 3.55 -0.80
N LEU A 260 5.68 4.27 -1.79
CA LEU A 260 6.41 4.60 -3.01
C LEU A 260 7.62 5.50 -2.73
N ILE A 261 7.56 6.31 -1.69
CA ILE A 261 8.59 7.28 -1.34
C ILE A 261 9.38 6.75 -0.15
N ASP A 262 10.25 5.76 -0.36
CA ASP A 262 11.12 5.02 0.59
C ASP A 262 11.21 5.58 2.03
N LYS A 263 10.08 5.61 2.74
CA LYS A 263 9.95 6.24 4.05
C LYS A 263 9.35 5.21 4.98
N LYS A 264 10.12 4.87 6.02
CA LYS A 264 9.69 3.93 7.05
C LYS A 264 8.36 4.38 7.64
N PHE A 265 7.39 3.49 7.55
CA PHE A 265 6.08 3.66 8.15
C PHE A 265 6.14 3.37 9.65
N SER A 266 5.41 4.12 10.46
CA SER A 266 5.25 3.83 11.89
C SER A 266 3.77 3.74 12.21
N PHE A 267 3.35 2.57 12.68
CA PHE A 267 1.99 2.33 13.16
C PHE A 267 1.84 2.94 14.56
N ASN A 268 1.50 4.21 14.65
CA ASN A 268 1.10 4.81 15.92
C ASN A 268 -0.41 4.70 16.09
N ASN A 269 -0.86 3.70 16.84
CA ASN A 269 -2.21 3.63 17.39
C ASN A 269 -2.11 3.72 18.92
N ALA A 270 -2.53 4.85 19.49
CA ALA A 270 -2.67 4.97 20.94
C ALA A 270 -3.86 5.87 21.29
N ASN A 271 -5.05 5.27 21.30
CA ASN A 271 -6.11 5.58 22.28
C ASN A 271 -7.21 4.51 22.22
N ASP A 272 -7.09 3.47 23.06
CA ASP A 272 -7.90 2.25 23.00
C ASP A 272 -9.40 2.44 23.29
N LYS A 273 -9.84 3.64 23.70
CA LYS A 273 -11.22 3.94 24.07
C LYS A 273 -12.01 4.75 23.04
N TRP A 274 -11.32 5.37 22.07
CA TRP A 274 -11.95 6.23 21.07
C TRP A 274 -11.47 5.83 19.68
N ILE A 275 -12.42 5.51 18.81
CA ILE A 275 -12.10 5.15 17.42
C ILE A 275 -12.37 6.35 16.52
N LYS A 276 -11.37 6.74 15.72
CA LYS A 276 -11.57 7.68 14.61
C LYS A 276 -12.38 6.96 13.54
N VAL A 277 -13.49 7.55 13.10
CA VAL A 277 -14.40 6.97 12.12
C VAL A 277 -14.73 7.94 11.00
N LEU A 278 -15.00 7.38 9.82
CA LEU A 278 -15.75 7.98 8.74
C LEU A 278 -17.23 7.59 8.91
N TYR A 279 -18.10 8.58 9.07
CA TYR A 279 -19.53 8.40 9.21
C TYR A 279 -20.25 8.89 7.94
N PHE A 280 -21.01 8.01 7.29
CA PHE A 280 -21.99 8.41 6.29
C PHE A 280 -23.39 8.48 6.92
N PRO A 281 -24.00 9.68 6.97
CA PRO A 281 -25.40 9.82 7.38
C PRO A 281 -26.35 9.03 6.47
N PRO A 282 -27.61 8.81 6.90
CA PRO A 282 -28.61 8.16 6.08
C PRO A 282 -28.72 8.84 4.70
N ARG A 283 -28.74 8.03 3.62
CA ARG A 283 -28.90 8.48 2.23
C ARG A 283 -27.77 9.34 1.64
N ILE A 284 -26.76 9.70 2.43
CA ILE A 284 -25.59 10.42 1.91
C ILE A 284 -24.69 9.43 1.17
N LYS A 285 -24.49 9.67 -0.13
CA LYS A 285 -23.57 8.90 -0.99
C LYS A 285 -22.24 9.62 -1.23
N ASP A 286 -22.29 10.95 -1.29
CA ASP A 286 -21.13 11.81 -1.52
C ASP A 286 -20.20 11.81 -0.31
N VAL A 287 -18.95 11.40 -0.52
CA VAL A 287 -17.93 11.34 0.54
C VAL A 287 -17.58 12.70 1.11
N HIS A 288 -17.75 13.79 0.36
CA HIS A 288 -17.53 15.15 0.88
C HIS A 288 -18.59 15.59 1.90
N LYS A 289 -19.71 14.87 1.97
CA LYS A 289 -20.77 15.06 2.97
C LYS A 289 -20.70 14.05 4.11
N ALA A 290 -19.72 13.14 4.08
CA ALA A 290 -19.42 12.28 5.20
C ALA A 290 -18.70 13.06 6.30
N ILE A 291 -18.82 12.60 7.54
CA ILE A 291 -18.26 13.29 8.71
C ILE A 291 -17.16 12.41 9.29
N ILE A 292 -15.97 12.98 9.47
CA ILE A 292 -14.89 12.33 10.21
C ILE A 292 -14.95 12.79 11.67
N GLY A 293 -14.92 11.84 12.59
CA GLY A 293 -14.93 12.14 14.03
C GLY A 293 -14.52 10.95 14.87
N TYR A 294 -14.81 11.01 16.16
CA TYR A 294 -14.49 9.98 17.15
C TYR A 294 -15.76 9.47 17.83
N ILE A 295 -15.85 8.16 17.97
CA ILE A 295 -16.89 7.47 18.73
C ILE A 295 -16.23 6.64 19.82
N HIS A 296 -16.82 6.62 21.02
CA HIS A 296 -16.30 5.82 22.13
C HIS A 296 -16.57 4.32 21.88
N THR A 297 -15.59 3.47 22.18
CA THR A 297 -15.66 2.02 21.90
C THR A 297 -16.81 1.32 22.61
N SER A 298 -17.32 1.86 23.72
CA SER A 298 -18.49 1.29 24.41
C SER A 298 -19.82 1.50 23.67
N GLN A 299 -19.85 2.32 22.61
CA GLN A 299 -21.08 2.67 21.88
C GLN A 299 -21.24 1.94 20.56
N ILE A 300 -20.19 1.26 20.11
CA ILE A 300 -20.11 0.58 18.82
C ILE A 300 -19.42 -0.76 18.97
N GLU A 301 -19.76 -1.71 18.10
CA GLU A 301 -19.09 -3.00 18.00
C GLU A 301 -18.57 -3.23 16.58
N LEU A 302 -17.54 -4.07 16.46
CA LEU A 302 -16.98 -4.41 15.16
C LEU A 302 -18.04 -5.20 14.37
N MET A 303 -18.29 -4.77 13.13
CA MET A 303 -19.19 -5.46 12.21
C MET A 303 -18.64 -6.85 11.88
N GLY A 304 -19.36 -7.90 12.27
CA GLY A 304 -19.03 -9.28 11.92
C GLY A 304 -19.37 -9.63 10.47
N PHE A 305 -18.92 -10.80 10.02
CA PHE A 305 -19.18 -11.31 8.65
C PHE A 305 -20.66 -11.32 8.27
N ASP A 306 -21.51 -11.78 9.19
CA ASP A 306 -22.95 -11.82 8.96
C ASP A 306 -23.58 -10.42 8.87
N GLY A 307 -23.07 -9.44 9.64
CA GLY A 307 -23.52 -8.04 9.60
C GLY A 307 -23.20 -7.40 8.25
N ALA A 308 -21.96 -7.56 7.79
CA ALA A 308 -21.52 -7.08 6.48
C ALA A 308 -22.32 -7.73 5.33
N ARG A 309 -22.55 -9.05 5.39
CA ARG A 309 -23.34 -9.76 4.38
C ARG A 309 -24.80 -9.28 4.35
N LYS A 310 -25.46 -9.18 5.51
CA LYS A 310 -26.83 -8.65 5.61
C LYS A 310 -26.93 -7.23 5.08
N ARG A 311 -25.89 -6.43 5.26
CA ARG A 311 -25.81 -5.07 4.73
C ARG A 311 -25.76 -5.06 3.20
N LEU A 312 -24.88 -5.84 2.58
CA LEU A 312 -24.79 -5.94 1.12
C LEU A 312 -26.11 -6.42 0.49
N GLN A 313 -26.75 -7.43 1.09
CA GLN A 313 -28.05 -7.93 0.65
C GLN A 313 -29.14 -6.84 0.62
N ARG A 314 -29.20 -5.98 1.64
CA ARG A 314 -30.15 -4.85 1.68
C ARG A 314 -29.91 -3.81 0.59
N LEU A 315 -28.67 -3.69 0.14
CA LEU A 315 -28.27 -2.79 -0.95
C LEU A 315 -28.47 -3.42 -2.33
N GLY A 316 -28.92 -4.68 -2.41
CA GLY A 316 -29.04 -5.42 -3.66
C GLY A 316 -27.68 -5.78 -4.28
N LYS A 317 -26.65 -5.92 -3.44
CA LYS A 317 -25.30 -6.33 -3.81
C LYS A 317 -24.99 -7.72 -3.27
#